data_AF-A0A531MIW0-F1
#
_entry.id   AF-A0A531MIW0-F1
#
_cell.length_a   1.000
_cell.length_b   1.000
_cell.length_c   1.000
_cell.angle_alpha   90.00
_cell.angle_beta   90.00
_cell.angle_gamma   90.00
#
_symmetry.space_group_name_H-M   'P 1'
#
loop_
_entity.id
_entity.type
_entity.pdbx_description
1 polymer ?
#
loop_
_entity_poly.entity_id
_entity_poly.type
_entity_poly.pdbx_seq_one_letter_code
_entity_poly.pdbx_strand_id
1 'polypeptide(L)'
;MKRYASLAAGLLLLVVGSAARAEDAKPFITNKDVDLTMILPPPPANDSAETKAELGEVLTMQVTRTPEMEARAIADAEENVWRFADVMGPNFNKDKLPKFSAFFDRVVETEGAVVDPAKDVWKRPRPHQLSDLVKPVVKLSSSGSWPSGH
;
A
#
# COMPACT_ATOMS: atom_id res chain seq x y z
N MET A 1 -10.43 23.55 62.38
CA MET A 1 -10.73 23.92 60.99
C MET A 1 -9.73 23.24 60.05
N LYS A 2 -9.96 21.97 59.70
CA LYS A 2 -9.05 21.16 58.87
C LYS A 2 -9.87 20.25 57.96
N ARG A 3 -10.60 20.80 56.98
CA ARG A 3 -11.42 20.01 56.04
C ARG A 3 -11.59 20.69 54.68
N TYR A 4 -10.57 21.31 54.10
CA TYR A 4 -10.68 21.83 52.72
C TYR A 4 -9.38 21.70 51.89
N ALA A 5 -8.46 20.80 52.27
CA ALA A 5 -7.18 20.65 51.57
C ALA A 5 -7.10 19.44 50.61
N SER A 6 -8.24 18.82 50.26
CA SER A 6 -8.24 17.58 49.46
C SER A 6 -8.97 17.67 48.12
N LEU A 7 -9.52 18.84 47.76
CA LEU A 7 -10.26 19.02 46.51
C LEU A 7 -9.42 19.59 45.36
N ALA A 8 -8.18 20.03 45.61
CA ALA A 8 -7.32 20.60 44.57
C ALA A 8 -6.44 19.57 43.83
N ALA A 9 -6.32 18.33 44.33
CA ALA A 9 -5.48 17.29 43.71
C ALA A 9 -6.24 16.43 42.66
N GLY A 10 -7.57 16.49 42.62
CA GLY A 10 -8.39 15.70 41.70
C GLY A 10 -8.56 16.30 40.30
N LEU A 11 -8.29 17.59 40.12
CA LEU A 11 -8.51 18.29 38.85
C LEU A 11 -7.25 18.38 37.97
N LEU A 12 -6.07 18.04 38.48
CA LEU A 12 -4.81 18.11 37.73
C LEU A 12 -4.47 16.85 36.92
N LEU A 13 -5.27 15.77 37.04
CA LEU A 13 -5.03 14.48 36.36
C LEU A 13 -5.87 14.27 35.09
N LEU A 14 -6.73 15.22 34.71
CA LEU A 14 -7.59 15.10 33.53
C LEU A 14 -7.05 15.79 32.27
N VAL A 15 -5.87 16.40 32.33
CA VAL A 15 -5.25 17.11 31.18
C VAL A 15 -4.11 16.32 30.52
N VAL A 16 -3.68 15.21 31.11
CA VAL A 16 -2.62 14.34 30.55
C VAL A 16 -3.26 13.08 29.96
N GLY A 17 -3.95 13.22 28.83
CA GLY A 17 -4.66 12.07 28.26
C GLY A 17 -5.28 12.26 26.89
N SER A 18 -5.21 13.45 26.29
CA SER A 18 -5.35 13.57 24.84
C SER A 18 -4.06 13.11 24.19
N ALA A 19 -3.72 11.82 24.37
CA ALA A 19 -3.14 11.12 23.24
C ALA A 19 -4.19 11.33 22.15
N ALA A 20 -3.93 12.28 21.24
CA ALA A 20 -4.61 12.31 19.97
C ALA A 20 -4.46 10.88 19.46
N ARG A 21 -5.53 10.09 19.60
CA ARG A 21 -5.64 8.88 18.81
C ARG A 21 -5.43 9.41 17.41
N ALA A 22 -4.33 9.01 16.79
CA ALA A 22 -4.17 9.21 15.37
C ALA A 22 -5.49 8.69 14.81
N GLU A 23 -6.33 9.59 14.28
CA GLU A 23 -7.43 9.13 13.47
C GLU A 23 -6.78 8.25 12.41
N ASP A 24 -7.29 7.03 12.23
CA ASP A 24 -6.83 6.17 11.14
C ASP A 24 -6.76 7.02 9.87
N ALA A 25 -5.66 6.90 9.12
CA ALA A 25 -5.33 7.84 8.06
C ALA A 25 -6.46 7.85 7.00
N LYS A 26 -7.40 8.78 7.10
CA LYS A 26 -8.53 8.86 6.16
C LYS A 26 -7.98 9.25 4.79
N PRO A 27 -8.39 8.62 3.67
CA PRO A 27 -7.88 8.96 2.35
C PRO A 27 -8.05 10.46 2.00
N PHE A 28 -7.20 10.98 1.11
CA PHE A 28 -7.34 12.34 0.57
C PHE A 28 -8.53 12.43 -0.38
N ILE A 29 -8.68 11.42 -1.24
CA ILE A 29 -9.72 11.28 -2.24
C ILE A 29 -10.13 9.81 -2.34
N THR A 30 -11.23 9.54 -3.03
CA THR A 30 -11.77 8.19 -3.24
C THR A 30 -12.12 7.99 -4.71
N ASN A 31 -12.59 6.80 -5.07
CA ASN A 31 -13.16 6.53 -6.39
C ASN A 31 -14.35 7.43 -6.79
N LYS A 32 -14.96 8.15 -5.84
CA LYS A 32 -16.00 9.17 -6.13
C LYS A 32 -15.42 10.43 -6.77
N ASP A 33 -14.16 10.72 -6.49
CA ASP A 33 -13.43 11.87 -7.01
C ASP A 33 -12.71 11.48 -8.32
N VAL A 34 -12.16 10.26 -8.37
CA VAL A 34 -11.46 9.70 -9.54
C VAL A 34 -11.93 8.27 -9.80
N ASP A 35 -12.81 8.11 -10.79
CA ASP A 35 -13.28 6.79 -11.22
C ASP A 35 -12.36 6.21 -12.30
N LEU A 36 -11.51 5.26 -11.91
CA LEU A 36 -10.57 4.63 -12.86
C LEU A 36 -11.28 3.82 -13.96
N THR A 37 -12.52 3.37 -13.75
CA THR A 37 -13.27 2.64 -14.79
C THR A 37 -13.70 3.54 -15.95
N MET A 38 -13.72 4.85 -15.72
CA MET A 38 -14.01 5.87 -16.73
C MET A 38 -12.74 6.41 -17.41
N ILE A 39 -11.56 6.08 -16.90
CA ILE A 39 -10.27 6.64 -17.35
C ILE A 39 -9.41 5.57 -18.03
N LEU A 40 -9.32 4.38 -17.44
CA LEU A 40 -8.50 3.29 -17.97
C LEU A 40 -9.31 2.41 -18.92
N PRO A 41 -8.69 1.86 -19.97
CA PRO A 41 -9.32 0.82 -20.76
C PRO A 41 -9.53 -0.44 -19.90
N PRO A 42 -10.49 -1.31 -20.28
CA PRO A 42 -10.56 -2.64 -19.70
C PRO A 42 -9.26 -3.41 -19.98
N PRO A 43 -8.87 -4.35 -19.10
CA PRO A 43 -7.70 -5.16 -19.35
C PRO A 43 -7.89 -6.05 -20.58
N PRO A 44 -6.79 -6.50 -21.22
CA PRO A 44 -6.88 -7.49 -22.29
C PRO A 44 -7.59 -8.76 -21.83
N ALA A 45 -8.30 -9.42 -22.75
CA ALA A 45 -8.93 -10.72 -22.47
C ALA A 45 -7.88 -11.78 -22.12
N ASN A 46 -8.21 -12.69 -21.20
CA ASN A 46 -7.27 -13.68 -20.67
C ASN A 46 -6.62 -14.56 -21.75
N ASP A 47 -7.32 -14.85 -22.85
CA ASP A 47 -6.87 -15.69 -23.96
C ASP A 47 -6.29 -14.89 -25.14
N SER A 48 -6.20 -13.56 -25.01
CA SER A 48 -5.67 -12.66 -26.04
C SER A 48 -4.19 -12.90 -26.32
N ALA A 49 -3.74 -12.45 -27.49
CA ALA A 49 -2.31 -12.47 -27.82
C ALA A 49 -1.49 -11.59 -26.86
N GLU A 50 -2.04 -10.46 -26.43
CA GLU A 50 -1.43 -9.54 -25.46
C GLU A 50 -1.17 -10.25 -24.13
N THR A 51 -2.19 -10.89 -23.54
CA THR A 51 -2.03 -11.59 -22.26
C THR A 51 -1.07 -12.77 -22.33
N LYS A 52 -1.00 -13.47 -23.46
CA LYS A 52 0.00 -14.52 -23.67
C LYS A 52 1.42 -13.94 -23.74
N ALA A 53 1.59 -12.78 -24.37
CA ALA A 53 2.89 -12.09 -24.43
C ALA A 53 3.33 -11.60 -23.04
N GLU A 54 2.45 -10.90 -22.31
CA GLU A 54 2.71 -10.45 -20.92
C GLU A 54 3.09 -11.62 -20.00
N LEU A 55 2.40 -12.76 -20.11
CA LEU A 55 2.74 -13.95 -19.35
C LEU A 55 4.11 -14.52 -19.72
N GLY A 56 4.47 -14.48 -21.01
CA GLY A 56 5.80 -14.86 -21.49
C GLY A 56 6.90 -13.98 -20.89
N GLU A 57 6.66 -12.68 -20.75
CA GLU A 57 7.58 -11.75 -20.10
C GLU A 57 7.76 -12.07 -18.62
N VAL A 58 6.67 -12.33 -17.89
CA VAL A 58 6.71 -12.74 -16.48
C VAL A 58 7.53 -14.02 -16.28
N LEU A 59 7.32 -15.03 -17.14
CA LEU A 59 8.08 -16.27 -17.09
C LEU A 59 9.55 -16.07 -17.44
N THR A 60 9.85 -15.19 -18.40
CA THR A 60 11.23 -14.83 -18.75
C THR A 60 11.92 -14.18 -17.57
N MET A 61 11.31 -13.15 -16.96
CA MET A 61 11.85 -12.50 -15.75
C MET A 61 12.06 -13.51 -14.61
N GLN A 62 11.15 -14.46 -14.44
CA GLN A 62 11.28 -15.51 -13.43
C GLN A 62 12.51 -16.41 -13.65
N VAL A 63 12.81 -16.82 -14.89
CA VAL A 63 13.95 -17.71 -15.15
C VAL A 63 15.28 -16.97 -15.22
N THR A 64 15.26 -15.66 -15.45
CA THR A 64 16.48 -14.83 -15.51
C THR A 64 16.77 -14.06 -14.23
N ARG A 65 15.88 -14.05 -13.23
CA ARG A 65 16.13 -13.31 -11.98
C ARG A 65 17.28 -13.92 -11.20
N THR A 66 18.11 -13.07 -10.62
CA THR A 66 19.18 -13.47 -9.71
C THR A 66 18.67 -13.49 -8.26
N PRO A 67 19.40 -14.13 -7.32
CA PRO A 67 19.07 -14.06 -5.91
C PRO A 67 18.98 -12.63 -5.37
N GLU A 68 19.80 -11.71 -5.88
CA GLU A 68 19.77 -10.29 -5.50
C GLU A 68 18.48 -9.61 -5.98
N MET A 69 18.01 -9.95 -7.19
CA MET A 69 16.74 -9.46 -7.72
C MET A 69 15.56 -9.99 -6.89
N GLU A 70 15.59 -11.27 -6.48
CA GLU A 70 14.57 -11.82 -5.59
C GLU A 70 14.56 -11.11 -4.24
N ALA A 71 15.72 -10.90 -3.64
CA ALA A 71 15.85 -10.19 -2.36
C ALA A 71 15.32 -8.75 -2.46
N ARG A 72 15.59 -8.05 -3.56
CA ARG A 72 15.03 -6.71 -3.83
C ARG A 72 13.51 -6.77 -3.99
N ALA A 73 12.97 -7.70 -4.77
CA ALA A 73 11.52 -7.85 -4.95
C ALA A 73 10.80 -8.17 -3.63
N ILE A 74 11.40 -8.98 -2.76
CA ILE A 74 10.85 -9.27 -1.43
C ILE A 74 10.88 -8.03 -0.54
N ALA A 75 11.99 -7.27 -0.54
CA ALA A 75 12.09 -6.04 0.24
C ALA A 75 11.12 -4.95 -0.25
N ASP A 76 10.84 -4.92 -1.55
CA ASP A 76 9.94 -3.97 -2.18
C ASP A 76 8.46 -4.44 -2.12
N ALA A 77 8.17 -5.66 -1.64
CA ALA A 77 6.79 -6.19 -1.58
C ALA A 77 5.88 -5.46 -0.57
N GLU A 78 6.47 -4.79 0.41
CA GLU A 78 5.75 -3.93 1.34
C GLU A 78 5.73 -2.50 0.76
N GLU A 79 4.55 -1.91 0.63
CA GLU A 79 4.35 -0.53 0.16
C GLU A 79 4.88 0.46 1.21
N ASN A 80 6.18 0.70 1.13
CA ASN A 80 6.91 1.38 2.19
C ASN A 80 7.82 2.47 1.60
N VAL A 81 7.45 3.73 1.81
CA VAL A 81 8.19 4.89 1.32
C VAL A 81 9.65 4.92 1.80
N TRP A 82 9.96 4.31 2.94
CA TRP A 82 11.32 4.28 3.48
C TRP A 82 12.28 3.39 2.67
N ARG A 83 11.77 2.60 1.71
CA ARG A 83 12.60 1.83 0.76
C ARG A 83 13.53 2.72 -0.08
N PHE A 84 13.18 4.00 -0.25
CA PHE A 84 13.98 5.01 -0.96
C PHE A 84 15.13 5.62 -0.13
N ALA A 85 15.35 5.18 1.11
CA ALA A 85 16.41 5.73 1.97
C ALA A 85 17.82 5.51 1.41
N ASP A 86 18.04 4.47 0.60
CA ASP A 86 19.31 4.22 -0.10
C ASP A 86 19.67 5.33 -1.10
N VAL A 87 18.67 6.04 -1.63
CA VAL A 87 18.83 7.19 -2.53
C VAL A 87 18.79 8.52 -1.75
N MET A 88 17.85 8.65 -0.80
CA MET A 88 17.57 9.92 -0.13
C MET A 88 18.52 10.21 1.05
N GLY A 89 19.25 9.20 1.53
CA GLY A 89 20.26 9.34 2.58
C GLY A 89 19.73 9.12 4.01
N PRO A 90 20.63 9.16 5.01
CA PRO A 90 20.37 8.64 6.36
C PRO A 90 19.29 9.41 7.16
N ASN A 91 18.98 10.64 6.76
CA ASN A 91 17.94 11.45 7.40
C ASN A 91 16.53 11.16 6.86
N PHE A 92 16.40 10.36 5.80
CA PHE A 92 15.12 9.95 5.24
C PHE A 92 14.55 8.74 5.97
N ASN A 93 14.03 8.97 7.18
CA ASN A 93 13.44 7.94 8.01
C ASN A 93 12.27 8.49 8.84
N LYS A 94 11.42 7.57 9.33
CA LYS A 94 10.21 7.89 10.09
C LYS A 94 10.45 8.75 11.34
N ASP A 95 11.56 8.52 12.04
CA ASP A 95 11.86 9.22 13.30
C ASP A 95 12.25 10.68 13.04
N LYS A 96 12.88 10.95 11.90
CA LYS A 96 13.26 12.30 11.47
C LYS A 96 12.12 13.02 10.73
N LEU A 97 11.20 12.27 10.13
CA LEU A 97 10.15 12.81 9.25
C LEU A 97 8.74 12.33 9.65
N PRO A 98 8.27 12.59 10.89
CA PRO A 98 6.99 12.05 11.36
C PRO A 98 5.77 12.58 10.60
N LYS A 99 5.79 13.85 10.15
CA LYS A 99 4.72 14.40 9.30
C LYS A 99 4.68 13.76 7.92
N PHE A 100 5.84 13.39 7.39
CA PHE A 100 5.97 12.72 6.11
C PHE A 100 5.47 11.27 6.21
N SER A 101 5.76 10.59 7.32
CA SER A 101 5.17 9.28 7.63
C SER A 101 3.65 9.34 7.58
N ALA A 102 3.04 10.24 8.36
CA ALA A 102 1.58 10.39 8.40
C ALA A 102 0.99 10.79 7.04
N PHE A 103 1.73 11.55 6.23
CA PHE A 103 1.33 11.86 4.87
C PHE A 103 1.30 10.61 3.98
N PHE A 104 2.35 9.78 4.01
CA PHE A 104 2.41 8.56 3.20
C PHE A 104 1.46 7.47 3.68
N ASP A 105 1.20 7.37 4.99
CA ASP A 105 0.14 6.49 5.52
C ASP A 105 -1.21 6.84 4.87
N ARG A 106 -1.49 8.15 4.73
CA ARG A 106 -2.69 8.64 4.06
C ARG A 106 -2.66 8.42 2.54
N VAL A 107 -1.50 8.44 1.91
CA VAL A 107 -1.34 8.14 0.48
C VAL A 107 -1.69 6.67 0.20
N VAL A 108 -1.21 5.73 1.02
CA VAL A 108 -1.55 4.30 0.89
C VAL A 108 -3.06 4.09 1.00
N GLU A 109 -3.70 4.71 2.01
CA GLU A 109 -5.16 4.64 2.16
C GLU A 109 -5.91 5.28 0.98
N THR A 110 -5.33 6.31 0.37
CA THR A 110 -5.89 6.95 -0.84
C THR A 110 -5.77 6.05 -2.07
N GLU A 111 -4.64 5.37 -2.24
CA GLU A 111 -4.42 4.42 -3.33
C GLU A 111 -5.51 3.34 -3.31
N GLY A 112 -5.67 2.64 -2.19
CA GLY A 112 -6.66 1.57 -2.07
C GLY A 112 -8.08 2.08 -2.34
N ALA A 113 -8.44 3.23 -1.76
CA ALA A 113 -9.76 3.84 -1.94
C ALA A 113 -10.09 4.27 -3.38
N VAL A 114 -9.08 4.48 -4.22
CA VAL A 114 -9.24 4.84 -5.65
C VAL A 114 -9.13 3.61 -6.55
N VAL A 115 -8.18 2.71 -6.27
CA VAL A 115 -7.80 1.62 -7.15
C VAL A 115 -8.67 0.36 -6.97
N ASP A 116 -8.97 -0.03 -5.73
CA ASP A 116 -9.66 -1.29 -5.46
C ASP A 116 -11.05 -1.41 -6.11
N PRO A 117 -11.88 -0.34 -6.19
CA PRO A 117 -13.16 -0.42 -6.88
C PRO A 117 -13.02 -0.81 -8.36
N ALA A 118 -11.96 -0.37 -9.03
CA ALA A 118 -11.72 -0.72 -10.43
C ALA A 118 -11.23 -2.17 -10.57
N LYS A 119 -10.39 -2.64 -9.64
CA LYS A 119 -9.99 -4.06 -9.55
C LYS A 119 -11.19 -4.97 -9.31
N ASP A 120 -12.17 -4.53 -8.53
CA ASP A 120 -13.40 -5.26 -8.25
C ASP A 120 -14.35 -5.31 -9.45
N VAL A 121 -14.30 -4.31 -10.33
CA VAL A 121 -15.07 -4.30 -11.59
C VAL A 121 -14.45 -5.25 -12.60
N TRP A 122 -13.14 -5.13 -12.87
CA TRP A 122 -12.52 -5.91 -13.94
C TRP A 122 -12.09 -7.32 -13.53
N LYS A 123 -11.75 -7.52 -12.25
CA LYS A 123 -11.33 -8.81 -11.68
C LYS A 123 -10.28 -9.54 -12.53
N ARG A 124 -9.35 -8.78 -13.11
CA ARG A 124 -8.27 -9.37 -13.93
C ARG A 124 -7.50 -10.37 -13.07
N PRO A 125 -7.33 -11.62 -13.50
CA PRO A 125 -6.55 -12.59 -12.74
C PRO A 125 -5.08 -12.16 -12.69
N ARG A 126 -4.41 -12.48 -11.59
CA ARG A 126 -2.96 -12.33 -11.43
C ARG A 126 -2.25 -13.38 -12.30
N PRO A 127 -0.99 -13.15 -12.72
CA PRO A 127 -0.26 -14.08 -13.60
C PRO A 127 -0.22 -15.53 -13.08
N HIS A 128 -0.07 -15.73 -11.76
CA HIS A 128 -0.06 -17.06 -11.13
C HIS A 128 -1.42 -17.77 -11.12
N GLN A 129 -2.51 -17.06 -11.41
CA GLN A 129 -3.85 -17.64 -11.57
C GLN A 129 -4.13 -18.03 -13.03
N LEU A 130 -3.36 -17.49 -13.98
CA LEU A 130 -3.46 -17.82 -15.40
C LEU A 130 -2.52 -18.96 -15.80
N SER A 131 -1.45 -19.20 -15.04
CA SER A 131 -0.50 -20.27 -15.30
C SER A 131 0.20 -20.75 -14.03
N ASP A 132 0.13 -22.05 -13.80
CA ASP A 132 0.82 -22.73 -12.69
C ASP A 132 2.34 -22.68 -12.81
N LEU A 133 2.89 -22.27 -13.96
CA LEU A 133 4.33 -22.09 -14.15
C LEU A 133 4.86 -20.85 -13.45
N VAL A 134 4.02 -19.86 -13.18
CA VAL A 134 4.43 -18.64 -12.48
C VAL A 134 4.57 -18.95 -10.99
N LYS A 135 5.76 -18.69 -10.44
CA LYS A 135 6.16 -18.91 -9.05
C LYS A 135 6.62 -17.58 -8.45
N PRO A 136 5.69 -16.76 -7.92
CA PRO A 136 6.02 -15.51 -7.24
C PRO A 136 6.90 -15.75 -6.02
N VAL A 137 7.80 -14.81 -5.74
CA VAL A 137 8.70 -14.84 -4.55
C VAL A 137 8.15 -14.05 -3.38
N VAL A 138 6.99 -13.42 -3.56
CA VAL A 138 6.31 -12.57 -2.59
C VAL A 138 4.95 -13.17 -2.22
N LYS A 139 4.36 -12.65 -1.13
CA LYS A 139 3.01 -13.04 -0.72
C LYS A 139 2.02 -12.79 -1.87
N LEU A 140 1.19 -13.80 -2.15
CA LEU A 140 0.17 -13.69 -3.18
C LEU A 140 -0.95 -12.75 -2.73
N SER A 141 -1.26 -11.76 -3.57
CA SER A 141 -2.44 -10.92 -3.39
C SER A 141 -3.69 -11.65 -3.86
N SER A 142 -4.80 -11.43 -3.15
CA SER A 142 -6.13 -11.92 -3.51
C SER A 142 -6.95 -10.93 -4.35
N SER A 143 -6.46 -9.69 -4.55
CA SER A 143 -7.16 -8.68 -5.36
C SER A 143 -6.85 -8.81 -6.84
N GLY A 144 -7.71 -8.21 -7.68
CA GLY A 144 -7.52 -8.13 -9.13
C GLY A 144 -6.18 -7.48 -9.50
N SER A 145 -5.65 -7.84 -10.67
CA SER A 145 -4.33 -7.38 -11.14
C SER A 145 -4.38 -6.08 -11.94
N TRP A 146 -5.56 -5.55 -12.28
CA TRP A 146 -5.70 -4.35 -13.11
C TRP A 146 -6.57 -3.26 -12.46
N PRO A 147 -6.04 -2.03 -12.30
CA PRO A 147 -4.61 -1.69 -12.43
C PRO A 147 -3.79 -2.24 -11.23
N SER A 148 -2.46 -2.08 -11.26
CA SER A 148 -1.63 -2.29 -10.06
C SER A 148 -1.94 -1.24 -9.00
N GLY A 149 -1.84 -1.60 -7.73
CA GLY A 149 -1.94 -0.66 -6.61
C GLY A 149 -0.59 -0.22 -6.08
N HIS A 150 0.28 -1.21 -5.82
CA HIS A 150 1.72 -1.07 -5.64
C HIS A 150 2.36 -0.29 -6.77
#